data_AF-A0A936BED3-F1
#
_entry.id   AF-A0A936BED3-F1
#
_cell.length_a   1.000
_cell.length_b   1.000
_cell.length_c   1.000
_cell.angle_alpha   90.00
_cell.angle_beta   90.00
_cell.angle_gamma   90.00
#
_symmetry.space_group_name_H-M   'P 1'
#
loop_
_entity.id
_entity.type
_entity.pdbx_description
1 polymer ?
#
loop_
_entity_poly.entity_id
_entity_poly.type
_entity_poly.pdbx_seq_one_letter_code
_entity_poly.pdbx_strand_id
1 'polypeptide(L)'
;MLPTGMGGTLAARIAWLAPEVDPSTGGLLARIAFDTPVALPPGLSVTANIVVEESADALTVPRSALIGGATGRTVFIDIGGFAARRAVTVKSGRPIGCASLMDWPPETG
;
A
#
# COMPACT_ATOMS: atom_id res chain seq x y z
N MET A 1 -16.39 27.33 -15.74
CA MET A 1 -15.12 27.84 -15.19
C MET A 1 -15.12 27.52 -13.71
N LEU A 2 -14.15 26.73 -13.20
CA LEU A 2 -14.08 26.40 -11.77
C LEU A 2 -12.63 26.53 -11.27
N PRO A 3 -12.34 27.44 -10.32
CA PRO A 3 -11.06 27.54 -9.63
C PRO A 3 -11.09 26.99 -8.18
N THR A 4 -9.89 26.65 -7.70
CA THR A 4 -9.43 26.43 -6.31
C THR A 4 -10.21 25.47 -5.39
N GLY A 5 -9.68 24.23 -5.26
CA GLY A 5 -10.11 23.22 -4.28
C GLY A 5 -10.95 22.10 -4.88
N MET A 6 -10.31 21.17 -5.58
CA MET A 6 -10.99 20.01 -6.16
C MET A 6 -11.38 19.01 -5.06
N GLY A 7 -12.54 19.24 -4.43
CA GLY A 7 -13.13 18.33 -3.44
C GLY A 7 -13.85 17.18 -4.14
N GLY A 8 -13.11 16.16 -4.59
CA GLY A 8 -13.71 14.94 -5.15
C GLY A 8 -12.68 13.86 -5.38
N THR A 9 -13.00 12.61 -5.00
CA THR A 9 -12.18 11.45 -5.34
C THR A 9 -12.61 10.94 -6.71
N LEU A 10 -11.64 10.80 -7.62
CA LEU A 10 -11.85 10.21 -8.93
C LEU A 10 -11.24 8.80 -8.97
N ALA A 11 -12.03 7.82 -9.39
CA ALA A 11 -11.54 6.47 -9.62
C ALA A 11 -10.66 6.45 -10.88
N ALA A 12 -9.50 5.80 -10.78
CA ALA A 12 -8.53 5.72 -11.86
C ALA A 12 -7.72 4.44 -11.78
N ARG A 13 -7.01 4.11 -12.86
CA ARG A 13 -6.15 2.93 -12.99
C ARG A 13 -4.71 3.36 -13.29
N ILE A 14 -3.75 2.61 -12.76
CA ILE A 14 -2.36 2.68 -13.22
C ILE A 14 -2.29 2.07 -14.62
N ALA A 15 -2.02 2.91 -15.62
CA ALA A 15 -1.88 2.49 -17.01
C ALA A 15 -0.46 1.99 -17.32
N TRP A 16 0.54 2.53 -16.62
CA TRP A 16 1.93 2.18 -16.83
C TRP A 16 2.79 2.54 -15.61
N LEU A 17 3.82 1.73 -15.37
CA LEU A 17 4.87 1.97 -14.40
C LEU A 17 6.21 2.00 -15.12
N ALA A 18 7.08 2.93 -14.75
CA ALA A 18 8.45 2.92 -15.20
C ALA A 18 9.15 1.63 -14.77
N PRO A 19 10.07 1.10 -15.60
CA PRO A 19 10.85 -0.08 -15.23
C PRO A 19 11.93 0.26 -14.18
N GLU A 20 12.31 1.53 -14.05
CA GLU A 20 13.43 1.98 -13.23
C GLU A 20 13.03 3.17 -12.34
N VAL A 21 13.64 3.23 -11.16
CA VAL A 21 13.52 4.32 -10.20
C VAL A 21 14.44 5.46 -10.60
N ASP A 22 13.94 6.69 -10.58
CA ASP A 22 14.80 7.86 -10.81
C ASP A 22 15.75 8.05 -9.61
N PRO A 23 17.07 7.94 -9.79
CA PRO A 23 18.03 8.01 -8.68
C PRO A 23 18.11 9.40 -8.04
N SER A 24 17.70 10.46 -8.74
CA SER A 24 17.74 11.83 -8.22
C SER A 24 16.58 12.13 -7.26
N THR A 25 15.44 11.42 -7.42
CA THR A 25 14.25 11.60 -6.57
C THR A 25 13.94 10.40 -5.68
N GLY A 26 14.51 9.22 -5.98
CA GLY A 26 14.11 7.94 -5.41
C GLY A 26 12.68 7.51 -5.79
N GLY A 27 12.05 8.21 -6.74
CA GLY A 27 10.66 8.00 -7.15
C GLY A 27 10.53 7.06 -8.35
N LEU A 28 9.41 6.32 -8.40
CA LEU A 28 9.01 5.54 -9.57
C LEU A 28 7.93 6.31 -10.35
N LEU A 29 8.17 6.56 -11.64
CA LEU A 29 7.19 7.24 -12.48
C LEU A 29 6.01 6.30 -12.78
N ALA A 30 4.80 6.73 -12.43
CA ALA A 30 3.55 6.04 -12.75
C ALA A 30 2.65 6.92 -13.61
N ARG A 31 2.04 6.33 -14.65
CA ARG A 31 1.00 6.98 -15.44
C ARG A 31 -0.36 6.43 -15.03
N ILE A 32 -1.29 7.34 -14.75
CA ILE A 32 -2.66 7.03 -14.35
C ILE A 32 -3.59 7.38 -15.51
N ALA A 33 -4.56 6.52 -15.79
CA ALA A 33 -5.61 6.76 -16.77
C ALA A 33 -6.98 6.67 -16.10
N PHE A 34 -7.93 7.44 -16.65
CA PHE A 34 -9.34 7.40 -16.27
C PHE A 34 -10.10 6.63 -17.35
N ASP A 35 -11.03 5.78 -16.96
CA ASP A 35 -11.87 5.03 -17.91
C ASP A 35 -12.85 5.94 -18.67
N THR A 36 -13.17 7.10 -18.09
CA THR A 36 -13.99 8.14 -18.72
C THR A 36 -13.18 9.43 -18.90
N PRO A 37 -13.44 10.22 -19.95
CA PRO A 37 -12.75 11.50 -20.14
C PRO A 37 -13.00 12.45 -18.98
N VAL A 38 -11.93 12.93 -18.35
CA VAL A 38 -11.99 13.92 -17.26
C VAL A 38 -11.30 15.21 -17.72
N ALA A 39 -11.95 16.34 -17.51
CA ALA A 39 -11.39 17.65 -17.80
C ALA A 39 -10.47 18.12 -16.66
N LEU A 40 -9.20 17.75 -16.72
CA LEU A 40 -8.16 18.23 -15.79
C LEU A 40 -7.21 19.20 -16.52
N PRO A 41 -7.05 20.45 -16.04
CA PRO A 41 -6.08 21.37 -16.60
C PRO A 41 -4.64 20.84 -16.44
N PRO A 42 -3.77 21.01 -17.45
CA PRO A 42 -2.35 20.71 -17.29
C PRO A 42 -1.74 21.63 -16.23
N GLY A 43 -0.77 21.11 -15.46
CA GLY A 43 -0.15 21.82 -14.34
C GLY A 43 -0.93 21.73 -13.02
N LEU A 44 -2.06 21.02 -12.98
CA LEU A 44 -2.76 20.71 -11.74
C LEU A 44 -2.00 19.64 -10.94
N SER A 45 -1.69 19.94 -9.67
CA SER A 45 -1.18 18.95 -8.72
C SER A 45 -2.34 18.14 -8.12
N VAL A 46 -2.17 16.82 -8.07
CA VAL A 46 -3.16 15.89 -7.50
C VAL A 46 -2.49 14.97 -6.48
N THR A 47 -3.27 14.47 -5.51
CA THR A 47 -2.84 13.41 -4.60
C THR A 47 -3.51 12.11 -5.02
N ALA A 48 -2.71 11.08 -5.33
CA ALA A 48 -3.21 9.76 -5.66
C ALA A 48 -3.12 8.83 -4.44
N ASN A 49 -4.25 8.25 -4.04
CA ASN A 49 -4.28 7.17 -3.06
C ASN A 49 -4.23 5.84 -3.81
N ILE A 50 -3.15 5.09 -3.65
CA ILE A 50 -2.92 3.82 -4.35
C ILE A 50 -3.25 2.66 -3.41
N VAL A 51 -4.23 1.84 -3.79
CA VAL A 51 -4.53 0.58 -3.10
C VAL A 51 -3.61 -0.50 -3.65
N VAL A 52 -2.72 -1.02 -2.81
CA VAL A 52 -1.68 -2.00 -3.21
C VAL A 52 -2.16 -3.44 -3.08
N GLU A 53 -3.05 -3.70 -2.13
CA GLU A 53 -3.56 -5.03 -1.86
C GLU A 53 -4.96 -4.96 -1.26
N GLU A 54 -5.84 -5.83 -1.77
CA GLU A 54 -7.15 -6.10 -1.18
C GLU A 54 -7.21 -7.59 -0.81
N SER A 55 -7.82 -7.91 0.33
CA SER A 55 -7.90 -9.28 0.83
C SER A 55 -9.31 -9.57 1.31
N ALA A 56 -10.09 -10.28 0.49
CA ALA A 56 -11.45 -10.68 0.84
C ALA A 56 -11.48 -11.73 1.97
N ASP A 57 -10.49 -12.61 2.00
CA ASP A 57 -10.41 -13.74 2.95
C ASP A 57 -9.51 -13.43 4.17
N ALA A 58 -9.51 -12.18 4.65
CA ALA A 58 -8.74 -11.76 5.82
C ALA A 58 -9.64 -11.21 6.93
N LEU A 59 -9.34 -11.58 8.17
CA LEU A 59 -10.01 -11.04 9.36
C LEU A 59 -9.32 -9.76 9.81
N THR A 60 -10.08 -8.67 9.95
CA THR A 60 -9.58 -7.43 10.55
C THR A 60 -9.72 -7.49 12.07
N VAL A 61 -8.61 -7.28 12.76
CA VAL A 61 -8.57 -7.18 14.23
C VAL A 61 -7.86 -5.89 14.65
N PRO A 62 -8.28 -5.23 15.74
CA PRO A 62 -7.58 -4.07 16.26
C PRO A 62 -6.12 -4.39 16.61
N ARG A 63 -5.19 -3.46 16.33
CA ARG A 63 -3.76 -3.66 16.62
C ARG A 63 -3.49 -3.93 18.11
N SER A 64 -4.29 -3.35 19.00
CA SER A 64 -4.20 -3.56 20.45
C SER A 64 -4.60 -4.98 20.90
N ALA A 65 -5.39 -5.70 20.10
CA ALA A 65 -5.76 -7.08 20.39
C ALA A 65 -4.67 -8.09 19.97
N LEU A 66 -3.73 -7.67 19.12
CA LEU A 66 -2.58 -8.46 18.72
C LEU A 66 -1.50 -8.38 19.78
N ILE A 67 -1.24 -9.50 20.45
CA ILE A 67 -0.19 -9.61 21.44
C ILE A 67 1.01 -10.29 20.80
N GLY A 68 2.13 -9.58 20.77
CA GLY A 68 3.42 -10.11 20.31
C GLY A 68 4.08 -10.94 21.40
N GLY A 69 4.67 -12.08 21.01
CA GLY A 69 5.53 -12.89 21.87
C GLY A 69 6.64 -13.58 21.07
N ALA A 70 7.53 -14.29 21.77
CA ALA A 70 8.69 -14.96 21.16
C ALA A 70 8.35 -15.96 20.04
N THR A 71 7.13 -16.48 20.03
CA THR A 71 6.65 -17.51 19.09
C THR A 71 5.69 -16.97 18.01
N GLY A 72 5.50 -15.65 17.92
CA GLY A 72 4.63 -15.03 16.91
C GLY A 72 3.54 -14.14 17.51
N ARG A 73 2.45 -13.94 16.75
CA ARG A 73 1.33 -13.09 17.14
C ARG A 73 0.14 -13.92 17.60
N THR A 74 -0.49 -13.50 18.69
CA THR A 74 -1.63 -14.19 19.29
C THR A 74 -2.74 -13.19 19.63
N VAL A 75 -3.98 -13.66 19.62
CA VAL A 75 -5.16 -12.92 20.12
C VAL A 75 -5.81 -13.72 21.24
N PHE A 76 -6.56 -13.04 22.11
CA PHE A 76 -7.48 -13.70 23.04
C PHE A 76 -8.90 -13.60 22.48
N ILE A 77 -9.60 -14.73 22.48
CA ILE A 77 -11.02 -14.81 22.14
C ILE A 77 -11.81 -15.21 23.37
N ASP A 78 -13.00 -14.64 23.54
CA ASP A 78 -13.93 -15.11 24.56
C ASP A 78 -14.59 -16.42 24.10
N ILE A 79 -14.51 -17.44 24.94
CA ILE A 79 -15.27 -18.68 24.77
C ILE A 79 -15.98 -18.96 26.09
N GLY A 80 -17.25 -18.55 26.16
CA GLY A 80 -18.10 -18.82 27.32
C GLY A 80 -17.61 -18.13 28.59
N GLY A 81 -17.10 -16.90 28.48
CA GLY A 81 -16.59 -16.13 29.62
C GLY A 81 -15.13 -16.41 29.98
N PHE A 82 -14.43 -17.26 29.22
CA PHE A 82 -13.01 -17.53 29.40
C PHE A 82 -12.19 -16.99 28.23
N ALA A 83 -11.09 -16.30 28.54
CA ALA A 83 -10.14 -15.82 27.54
C ALA A 83 -9.26 -16.97 27.05
N ALA A 84 -9.50 -17.43 25.82
CA ALA A 84 -8.70 -18.46 25.16
C ALA A 84 -7.66 -17.81 24.23
N ARG A 85 -6.38 -18.17 24.41
CA ARG A 85 -5.29 -17.70 23.54
C ARG A 85 -5.31 -18.46 22.21
N ARG A 86 -5.29 -17.73 21.09
CA ARG A 86 -5.19 -18.29 19.74
C ARG A 86 -4.03 -17.68 18.97
N ALA A 87 -3.23 -18.54 18.35
CA ALA A 87 -2.20 -18.12 17.41
C ALA A 87 -2.83 -17.62 16.12
N VAL A 88 -2.30 -16.52 15.59
CA VAL A 88 -2.75 -15.92 14.33
C VAL A 88 -1.55 -15.58 13.46
N THR A 89 -1.70 -15.81 12.17
CA THR A 89 -0.74 -15.33 11.18
C THR A 89 -1.20 -13.96 10.72
N VAL A 90 -0.42 -12.93 11.04
CA VAL A 90 -0.70 -11.59 10.53
C VAL A 90 -0.15 -11.50 9.13
N LYS A 91 -1.03 -11.16 8.18
CA LYS A 91 -0.64 -10.79 6.84
C LYS A 91 0.11 -9.45 6.90
N SER A 92 1.44 -9.51 6.83
CA SER A 92 2.24 -8.31 6.52
C SER A 92 2.19 -8.10 5.02
N GLY A 93 1.76 -6.91 4.58
CA GLY A 93 1.88 -6.54 3.17
C GLY A 93 3.32 -6.74 2.71
N ARG A 94 3.52 -7.21 1.47
CA ARG A 94 4.87 -7.27 0.91
C ARG A 94 5.47 -5.86 0.96
N PRO A 95 6.72 -5.67 1.41
CA PRO A 95 7.36 -4.37 1.32
C PRO A 95 7.36 -3.95 -0.15
N ILE A 96 6.87 -2.74 -0.42
CA ILE A 96 7.06 -2.07 -1.70
C ILE A 96 8.56 -1.81 -1.84
N GLY A 97 9.23 -2.56 -2.72
CA GLY A 97 10.60 -2.32 -3.20
C GLY A 97 11.65 -1.90 -2.16
N CYS A 98 12.39 -2.87 -1.62
CA CYS A 98 13.74 -2.64 -1.05
C CYS A 98 14.54 -3.94 -0.86
N ALA A 99 13.88 -5.11 -0.90
CA ALA A 99 14.53 -6.40 -0.64
C ALA A 99 15.49 -6.90 -1.74
N SER A 100 15.61 -6.22 -2.88
CA SER A 100 16.48 -6.63 -4.00
C SER A 100 17.73 -5.77 -4.20
N LEU A 101 17.94 -4.72 -3.40
CA LEU A 101 19.09 -3.82 -3.57
C LEU A 101 20.42 -4.41 -3.03
N MET A 102 20.40 -5.58 -2.38
CA MET A 102 21.61 -6.24 -1.87
C MET A 102 22.26 -7.23 -2.86
N ASP A 103 21.73 -7.37 -4.08
CA ASP A 103 22.29 -8.22 -5.14
C ASP A 103 22.84 -7.41 -6.34
N TRP A 104 23.10 -6.11 -6.14
CA TRP A 104 23.74 -5.26 -7.17
C TRP A 104 25.24 -5.60 -7.25
N PRO A 105 25.75 -6.05 -8.43
CA PRO A 105 27.19 -6.27 -8.58
C PRO A 105 27.92 -4.92 -8.49
N PRO A 106 29.13 -4.86 -7.90
CA PRO A 106 29.90 -3.63 -7.93
C PRO A 106 30.20 -3.26 -9.38
N GLU A 107 29.74 -2.08 -9.83
CA GLU A 107 30.21 -1.51 -11.08
C GLU A 107 31.73 -1.38 -11.01
N THR A 108 32.42 -2.23 -11.76
CA THR A 108 33.85 -2.10 -12.00
C THR A 108 33.98 -1.27 -13.27
N GLY A 109 34.43 -0.03 -13.13
CA GLY A 109 34.79 0.89 -14.20
C GLY A 109 35.92 1.79 -13.72
#